data_AF-A0A2W2K2D3-F1
#
_entry.id   AF-A0A2W2K2D3-F1
#
_cell.length_a   1.000
_cell.length_b   1.000
_cell.length_c   1.000
_cell.angle_alpha   90.00
_cell.angle_beta   90.00
_cell.angle_gamma   90.00
#
_symmetry.space_group_name_H-M   'P 1'
#
loop_
_entity.id
_entity.type
_entity.pdbx_description
1 polymer ?
#
loop_
_entity_poly.entity_id
_entity_poly.type
_entity_poly.pdbx_seq_one_letter_code
_entity_poly.pdbx_strand_id
1 'polypeptide(L)'
;MGELVQRASQQLTELVRGELRLAQAEMKKKGKHYGKGGGLFGGAGVVGFLMAQALVATVIAALAVALPVWAAGLIVTAVLGVIAAVMAMSGKKQVDQAAPPTPEQTVENVKADVAEIKESAHR
;
A
#
# COMPACT_ATOMS: atom_id res chain seq x y z
N MET A 1 -51.88 -11.93 -14.42
CA MET A 1 -50.94 -11.01 -13.73
C MET A 1 -49.87 -11.72 -12.91
N GLY A 2 -50.19 -12.75 -12.12
CA GLY A 2 -49.19 -13.48 -11.31
C GLY A 2 -48.06 -14.16 -12.11
N GLU A 3 -48.36 -14.71 -13.29
CA GLU A 3 -47.37 -15.44 -14.10
C GLU A 3 -46.26 -14.55 -14.69
N LEU A 4 -46.58 -13.29 -15.05
CA LEU A 4 -45.61 -12.32 -15.59
C LEU A 4 -44.71 -11.77 -14.48
N VAL A 5 -45.26 -11.52 -13.29
CA VAL A 5 -44.49 -11.11 -12.11
C VAL A 5 -43.54 -12.22 -11.68
N GLN A 6 -43.98 -13.48 -11.75
CA GLN A 6 -43.14 -14.63 -11.44
C GLN A 6 -41.99 -14.77 -12.45
N ARG A 7 -42.25 -14.65 -13.76
CA ARG A 7 -41.21 -14.68 -14.79
C ARG A 7 -40.21 -13.53 -14.69
N ALA A 8 -40.68 -12.31 -14.42
CA ALA A 8 -39.80 -11.15 -14.23
C ALA A 8 -38.91 -11.31 -12.99
N SER A 9 -39.47 -11.81 -11.88
CA SER A 9 -38.70 -12.13 -10.66
C SER A 9 -37.64 -13.20 -10.93
N GLN A 10 -37.97 -14.20 -11.74
CA GLN A 10 -37.05 -15.28 -12.13
C GLN A 10 -35.91 -14.76 -13.02
N GLN A 11 -36.21 -13.90 -14.00
CA GLN A 11 -35.21 -13.26 -14.85
C GLN A 11 -34.30 -12.31 -14.07
N LEU A 12 -34.85 -11.51 -13.15
CA LEU A 12 -34.05 -10.67 -12.26
C LEU A 12 -33.11 -11.51 -11.38
N THR A 13 -33.60 -12.64 -10.86
CA THR A 13 -32.78 -13.57 -10.07
C THR A 13 -31.65 -14.17 -10.91
N GLU A 14 -31.92 -14.55 -12.15
CA GLU A 14 -30.90 -15.06 -13.07
C GLU A 14 -29.88 -13.98 -13.46
N LEU A 15 -30.32 -12.75 -13.70
CA LEU A 15 -29.47 -11.62 -14.03
C LEU A 15 -28.51 -11.29 -12.88
N VAL A 16 -29.04 -11.16 -11.65
CA VAL A 16 -28.24 -10.92 -10.45
C VAL A 16 -27.23 -12.05 -10.23
N ARG A 17 -27.63 -13.32 -10.43
CA ARG A 17 -26.68 -14.45 -10.39
C ARG A 17 -25.61 -14.36 -11.48
N GLY A 18 -25.97 -13.88 -12.67
CA GLY A 18 -25.05 -13.64 -13.78
C GLY A 18 -24.01 -12.59 -13.43
N GLU A 19 -24.43 -11.43 -12.92
CA GLU A 19 -23.52 -10.37 -12.49
C GLU A 19 -22.62 -10.81 -11.34
N LEU A 20 -23.15 -11.52 -10.35
CA LEU A 20 -22.35 -12.07 -9.26
C LEU A 20 -21.28 -13.05 -9.76
N ARG A 21 -21.61 -13.92 -10.72
CA ARG A 21 -20.65 -14.83 -11.35
C ARG A 21 -19.60 -14.07 -12.15
N LEU A 22 -19.99 -13.03 -12.89
CA LEU A 22 -19.07 -12.19 -13.65
C LEU A 22 -18.12 -11.43 -12.72
N ALA A 23 -18.65 -10.81 -11.65
CA ALA A 23 -17.86 -10.15 -10.62
C ALA A 23 -16.89 -11.11 -9.94
N GLN A 24 -17.33 -12.34 -9.61
CA GLN A 24 -16.43 -13.37 -9.07
C GLN A 24 -15.32 -13.74 -10.06
N ALA A 25 -15.63 -13.90 -11.34
CA ALA A 25 -14.62 -14.20 -12.37
C ALA A 25 -13.61 -13.06 -12.53
N GLU A 26 -14.08 -11.81 -12.52
CA GLU A 26 -13.23 -10.62 -12.62
C GLU A 26 -12.36 -10.45 -11.37
N MET A 27 -12.92 -10.63 -10.17
CA MET A 27 -12.18 -10.61 -8.91
C MET A 27 -11.13 -11.72 -8.86
N LYS A 28 -11.42 -12.92 -9.35
CA LYS A 28 -10.44 -14.01 -9.44
C LYS A 28 -9.31 -13.68 -10.43
N LYS A 29 -9.64 -13.06 -11.57
CA LYS A 29 -8.65 -12.63 -12.57
C LYS A 29 -7.75 -11.51 -12.04
N LYS A 30 -8.33 -10.48 -11.41
CA LYS A 30 -7.60 -9.41 -10.70
C LYS A 30 -6.75 -10.00 -9.57
N GLY A 31 -7.35 -10.80 -8.70
CA GLY A 31 -6.68 -11.43 -7.55
C GLY A 31 -5.50 -12.31 -7.94
N LYS A 32 -5.57 -13.05 -9.06
CA LYS A 32 -4.43 -13.83 -9.56
C LYS A 32 -3.26 -12.92 -10.00
N HIS A 33 -3.56 -11.79 -10.62
CA HIS A 33 -2.54 -10.85 -11.07
C HIS A 33 -1.89 -10.12 -9.88
N TYR A 34 -2.70 -9.65 -8.93
CA TYR A 34 -2.22 -9.07 -7.67
C TYR A 34 -1.47 -10.09 -6.81
N GLY A 35 -1.90 -11.34 -6.75
CA GLY A 35 -1.24 -12.40 -5.98
C GLY A 35 0.11 -12.79 -6.57
N LYS A 36 0.21 -12.94 -7.90
CA LYS A 36 1.49 -13.20 -8.57
C LYS A 36 2.42 -12.00 -8.47
N GLY A 37 1.90 -10.79 -8.68
CA GLY A 37 2.68 -9.55 -8.55
C GLY A 37 3.18 -9.32 -7.13
N GLY A 38 2.30 -9.47 -6.13
CA GLY A 38 2.64 -9.36 -4.72
C GLY A 38 3.64 -10.43 -4.26
N GLY A 39 3.49 -11.67 -4.72
CA GLY A 39 4.44 -12.75 -4.43
C GLY A 39 5.82 -12.51 -5.05
N LEU A 40 5.88 -12.07 -6.31
CA LEU A 40 7.15 -11.73 -6.98
C LEU A 40 7.81 -10.51 -6.34
N PHE A 41 7.04 -9.48 -5.99
CA PHE A 41 7.56 -8.29 -5.33
C PHE A 41 8.06 -8.60 -3.91
N GLY A 42 7.33 -9.43 -3.17
CA GLY A 42 7.78 -9.94 -1.87
C GLY A 42 9.07 -10.75 -1.99
N GLY A 43 9.15 -11.66 -2.95
CA GLY A 43 10.37 -12.43 -3.24
C GLY A 43 11.54 -11.54 -3.64
N ALA A 44 11.32 -10.55 -4.51
CA ALA A 44 12.32 -9.56 -4.90
C ALA A 44 12.81 -8.74 -3.69
N GLY A 45 11.92 -8.41 -2.75
CA GLY A 45 12.30 -7.76 -1.50
C GLY A 45 13.26 -8.59 -0.66
N VAL A 46 12.97 -9.89 -0.48
CA VAL A 46 13.85 -10.81 0.27
C VAL A 46 15.19 -10.99 -0.43
N VAL A 47 15.18 -11.25 -1.74
CA VAL A 47 16.42 -11.41 -2.53
C VAL A 47 17.23 -10.12 -2.55
N GLY A 48 16.58 -8.97 -2.71
CA GLY A 48 17.23 -7.66 -2.66
C GLY A 48 17.85 -7.36 -1.30
N PHE A 49 17.19 -7.75 -0.20
CA PHE A 49 17.74 -7.62 1.14
C PHE A 49 19.00 -8.48 1.33
N LEU A 50 18.98 -9.75 0.88
CA LEU A 50 20.16 -10.63 0.93
C LEU A 50 21.30 -10.10 0.06
N MET A 51 20.98 -9.60 -1.14
CA MET A 51 21.95 -8.96 -2.03
C MET A 51 22.61 -7.75 -1.38
N ALA A 52 21.83 -6.89 -0.69
CA ALA A 52 22.36 -5.74 0.03
C ALA A 52 23.33 -6.17 1.15
N GLN A 53 22.99 -7.19 1.94
CA GLN A 53 23.88 -7.74 2.97
C GLN A 53 25.19 -8.28 2.37
N ALA A 54 25.10 -9.05 1.28
CA ALA A 54 26.27 -9.57 0.57
C ALA A 54 27.15 -8.44 0.01
N LEU A 55 26.55 -7.36 -0.50
CA LEU A 55 27.27 -6.20 -1.00
C LEU A 55 27.99 -5.45 0.13
N VAL A 56 27.35 -5.26 1.28
CA VAL A 56 27.99 -4.67 2.47
C VAL A 56 29.20 -5.51 2.90
N ALA A 57 29.03 -6.84 3.02
CA ALA A 57 30.14 -7.74 3.32
C ALA A 57 31.27 -7.66 2.27
N THR A 58 30.93 -7.57 0.98
CA THR A 58 31.91 -7.44 -0.11
C THR A 58 32.72 -6.14 0.01
N VAL A 59 32.07 -5.01 0.31
CA VAL A 59 32.76 -3.72 0.50
C VAL A 59 33.68 -3.77 1.72
N ILE A 60 33.22 -4.35 2.84
CA ILE A 60 34.06 -4.54 4.03
C ILE A 60 35.28 -5.41 3.70
N ALA A 61 35.08 -6.53 3.00
CA ALA A 61 36.17 -7.42 2.61
C ALA A 61 37.18 -6.74 1.67
N ALA A 62 36.70 -5.95 0.71
CA ALA A 62 37.55 -5.19 -0.20
C ALA A 62 38.40 -4.15 0.54
N LEU A 63 37.81 -3.40 1.48
CA LEU A 63 38.54 -2.45 2.33
C LEU A 63 39.50 -3.13 3.30
N ALA A 64 39.14 -4.33 3.78
CA ALA A 64 39.98 -5.12 4.68
C ALA A 64 41.28 -5.63 4.03
N VAL A 65 41.43 -5.51 2.69
CA VAL A 65 42.71 -5.75 2.01
C VAL A 65 43.76 -4.70 2.38
N ALA A 66 43.33 -3.46 2.64
CA ALA A 66 44.23 -2.35 2.96
C ALA A 66 44.22 -1.96 4.46
N LEU A 67 43.17 -2.35 5.20
CA LEU A 67 42.91 -1.93 6.58
C LEU A 67 42.56 -3.14 7.46
N PRO A 68 42.71 -3.07 8.79
CA PRO A 68 42.13 -4.08 9.67
C PRO A 68 40.60 -4.18 9.50
N VAL A 69 40.05 -5.40 9.61
CA VAL A 69 38.61 -5.68 9.43
C VAL A 69 37.73 -4.78 10.29
N TRP A 70 38.13 -4.49 11.54
CA TRP A 70 37.35 -3.63 12.42
C TRP A 70 37.25 -2.18 11.89
N ALA A 71 38.31 -1.64 11.31
CA ALA A 71 38.33 -0.29 10.75
C ALA A 71 37.51 -0.23 9.45
N ALA A 72 37.65 -1.24 8.58
CA ALA A 72 36.81 -1.37 7.38
C ALA A 72 35.32 -1.44 7.74
N GLY A 73 34.96 -2.25 8.74
CA GLY A 73 33.60 -2.35 9.26
C GLY A 73 33.06 -1.01 9.75
N LEU A 74 33.82 -0.29 10.59
CA LEU A 74 33.40 1.03 11.09
C LEU A 74 33.19 2.07 9.99
N ILE A 75 34.06 2.10 8.98
CA ILE A 75 33.92 3.02 7.84
C ILE A 75 32.61 2.75 7.10
N VAL A 76 32.35 1.47 6.76
CA VAL A 76 31.13 1.10 6.03
C VAL A 76 29.89 1.38 6.87
N THR A 77 29.91 1.07 8.17
CA THR A 77 28.81 1.39 9.08
C THR A 77 28.55 2.89 9.17
N ALA A 78 29.59 3.72 9.25
CA ALA A 78 29.44 5.18 9.29
C ALA A 78 28.79 5.71 8.01
N VAL A 79 29.27 5.27 6.84
CA VAL A 79 28.71 5.68 5.53
C VAL A 79 27.25 5.28 5.42
N LEU A 80 26.90 4.03 5.73
CA LEU A 80 25.51 3.56 5.71
C LEU A 80 24.63 4.29 6.72
N GLY A 81 25.17 4.60 7.91
CA GLY A 81 24.48 5.38 8.94
C GLY A 81 24.11 6.77 8.46
N VAL A 82 25.01 7.46 7.76
CA VAL A 82 24.72 8.78 7.14
C VAL A 82 23.62 8.66 6.10
N ILE A 83 23.70 7.67 5.20
CA ILE A 83 22.68 7.45 4.17
C ILE A 83 21.31 7.16 4.83
N ALA A 84 21.29 6.30 5.85
CA ALA A 84 20.08 5.97 6.60
C ALA A 84 19.48 7.20 7.31
N ALA A 85 20.31 8.04 7.93
CA ALA A 85 19.85 9.27 8.55
C ALA A 85 19.21 10.23 7.54
N VAL A 86 19.83 10.42 6.37
CA VAL A 86 19.29 11.27 5.29
C VAL A 86 17.96 10.72 4.78
N MET A 87 17.86 9.41 4.55
CA MET A 87 16.61 8.77 4.11
C MET A 87 15.51 8.91 5.17
N ALA A 88 15.83 8.69 6.45
CA ALA A 88 14.88 8.82 7.55
C ALA A 88 14.36 10.26 7.68
N MET A 89 15.24 11.25 7.60
CA MET A 89 14.86 12.67 7.65
C MET A 89 14.01 13.07 6.44
N SER A 90 14.37 12.61 5.25
CA SER A 90 13.63 12.91 4.01
C SER A 90 12.26 12.23 4.00
N GLY A 91 12.19 10.98 4.44
CA GLY A 91 10.95 10.22 4.58
C GLY A 91 10.03 10.89 5.61
N LYS A 92 10.56 11.25 6.78
CA LYS A 92 9.82 12.01 7.79
C LYS A 92 9.26 13.31 7.20
N LYS A 93 10.08 14.08 6.49
CA LYS A 93 9.64 15.34 5.84
C LYS A 93 8.49 15.11 4.84
N GLN A 94 8.48 13.99 4.11
CA GLN A 94 7.40 13.67 3.19
C GLN A 94 6.13 13.22 3.90
N VAL A 95 6.25 12.44 4.99
CA VAL A 95 5.10 12.06 5.83
C VAL A 95 4.51 13.30 6.52
N ASP A 96 5.37 14.17 7.06
CA ASP A 96 4.95 15.40 7.73
C ASP A 96 4.29 16.39 6.75
N GLN A 97 4.75 16.46 5.49
CA GLN A 97 4.10 17.26 4.42
C GLN A 97 2.79 16.64 3.91
N ALA A 98 2.59 15.34 4.09
CA ALA A 98 1.36 14.65 3.73
C ALA A 98 0.27 14.77 4.82
N ALA A 99 0.51 15.58 5.87
CA ALA A 99 -0.43 15.85 6.94
C ALA A 99 -1.09 17.25 6.81
N PRO A 100 -2.39 17.37 7.17
CA PRO A 100 -3.13 16.37 7.92
C PRO A 100 -3.82 15.31 7.02
N PRO A 101 -3.82 14.03 7.45
CA PRO A 101 -4.52 12.93 6.77
C PRO A 101 -6.06 13.07 6.81
N THR A 102 -6.57 14.13 7.45
CA THR A 102 -7.97 14.51 7.38
C THR A 102 -8.20 15.34 6.12
N PRO A 103 -9.03 14.88 5.18
CA PRO A 103 -9.49 15.72 4.09
C PRO A 103 -10.32 16.87 4.66
N GLU A 104 -9.68 18.04 4.82
CA GLU A 104 -10.25 19.23 5.47
C GLU A 104 -11.59 19.62 4.85
N GLN A 105 -11.68 19.53 3.51
CA GLN A 105 -12.91 19.78 2.75
C GLN A 105 -14.02 18.76 3.06
N THR A 106 -13.68 17.48 3.25
CA THR A 106 -14.69 16.47 3.62
C THR A 106 -15.18 16.67 5.05
N VAL A 107 -14.29 17.09 5.96
CA VAL A 107 -14.68 17.41 7.34
C VAL A 107 -15.54 18.67 7.39
N GLU A 108 -15.25 19.68 6.56
CA GLU A 108 -16.10 20.87 6.41
C GLU A 108 -17.48 20.55 5.82
N ASN A 109 -17.54 19.77 4.75
CA ASN A 109 -18.82 19.39 4.13
C ASN A 109 -19.69 18.60 5.10
N VAL A 110 -19.13 17.63 5.83
CA VAL A 110 -19.90 16.88 6.84
C VAL A 110 -20.38 17.79 7.98
N LYS A 111 -19.60 18.80 8.38
CA LYS A 111 -20.05 19.79 9.38
C LYS A 111 -21.19 20.67 8.85
N ALA A 112 -21.14 21.07 7.58
CA ALA A 112 -22.20 21.84 6.92
C ALA A 112 -23.49 21.02 6.82
N ASP A 113 -23.40 19.78 6.37
CA ASP A 113 -24.54 18.85 6.26
C ASP A 113 -25.20 18.61 7.63
N VAL A 114 -24.39 18.44 8.69
CA VAL A 114 -24.90 18.28 10.06
C VAL A 114 -25.56 19.56 10.58
N ALA A 115 -25.05 20.74 10.23
CA ALA A 115 -25.65 22.01 10.62
C ALA A 115 -27.02 22.21 9.94
N GLU A 116 -27.13 21.88 8.65
CA GLU A 116 -28.37 21.99 7.88
C GLU A 116 -29.46 21.03 8.40
N ILE A 117 -29.09 19.80 8.76
CA ILE A 117 -30.00 18.83 9.40
C ILE A 117 -30.46 19.34 10.77
N LYS A 118 -29.58 19.99 11.54
CA LYS A 118 -29.91 20.52 12.87
C LYS A 118 -30.84 21.73 12.81
N GLU A 119 -30.68 22.58 11.79
CA GLU A 119 -31.56 23.73 11.54
C GLU A 119 -32.95 23.29 11.06
N SER A 120 -33.02 22.31 10.17
CA SER A 120 -34.28 21.76 9.65
C SER A 120 -35.07 20.95 10.69
N ALA A 121 -34.41 20.41 11.72
CA ALA A 121 -35.06 19.74 12.85
C ALA A 121 -35.57 20.71 13.94
N HIS A 122 -35.18 21.99 13.90
CA HIS A 122 -35.59 23.01 14.87
C HIS A 122 -36.72 23.94 14.37
N ARG A 123 -37.16 23.75 13.13
CA ARG A 123 -38.31 24.41 12.49
C ARG A 123 -39.54 23.52 12.54
#